data_AF-A0A1Y3PIQ3-F1
#
_entry.id   AF-A0A1Y3PIQ3-F1
#
_cell.length_a   1.000
_cell.length_b   1.000
_cell.length_c   1.000
_cell.angle_alpha   90.00
_cell.angle_beta   90.00
_cell.angle_gamma   90.00
#
_symmetry.space_group_name_H-M   'P 1'
#
loop_
_entity.id
_entity.type
_entity.pdbx_description
1 polymer ?
#
loop_
_entity_poly.entity_id
_entity_poly.type
_entity_poly.pdbx_seq_one_letter_code
_entity_poly.pdbx_strand_id
1 'polypeptide(L)'
;MKKLLSFLGTNNYVECHYEYGEMATASRFVQTAIYELFCRDFTSEDEVVIFLTPLAKEKNWQDSFEKKQEDDSFVRLEGLENAFRRIAPEANVRLVDISEEQDENNLWELFDRVLNEIGEGDEIIFDMTHGFRSLPIMALAILNYSRLLKKAAFRQIVYGAFEVLGPAFKVKELPVSQRIAPLIDLTPMVKLMDWTMGIDHFLRSGDASLIQELTRIQTGEIFKQPNTTKVGESLDIHVRTAVSKHRILADQLDIFTKSLQTCRGPLLIDAVNSLKERLQEAKGYDVLPFRPLARLLDEVERRVRAFSGDPVMLGYEAAEWCLEHGLIQQGFTFLQEGLFTAVCHVLGGDEMNRKSRDLISFAFSVVNQKKPEAEWRVSDKEKPLLKQYVTFLQPYRERFHWYGQLAEYRNSINHAGYNQPTPPRRFAPQLREILDQSKAFFVELSQLAREPRKPYPVASDVQKGAQEQDDAAPKMFLLFSHSLTEEQKEEAAVRFGVKTFCPLPEQLQMIWSNIPEKGEWEPSWLKMIQEWILSHGKPRDIMLVQGEFGATVYMVDWLRKHGFRPVYATSRRQVEVNQKSDGSVETTRIFSHVQFRDYPKSE
;
A
#
# COMPACT_ATOMS: atom_id res chain seq x y z
N MET A 1 14.41 1.58 -27.40
CA MET A 1 14.65 0.53 -28.43
C MET A 1 14.74 -0.82 -27.71
N LYS A 2 14.44 -1.93 -28.37
CA LYS A 2 14.65 -3.27 -27.78
C LYS A 2 16.00 -3.81 -28.21
N LYS A 3 16.72 -4.45 -27.28
CA LYS A 3 18.04 -5.01 -27.56
C LYS A 3 18.23 -6.38 -26.95
N LEU A 4 18.78 -7.30 -27.73
CA LEU A 4 19.34 -8.56 -27.23
C LEU A 4 20.85 -8.35 -27.03
N LEU A 5 21.31 -8.41 -25.79
CA LEU A 5 22.73 -8.36 -25.44
C LEU A 5 23.24 -9.78 -25.17
N SER A 6 24.21 -10.26 -25.93
CA SER A 6 24.77 -11.61 -25.78
C SER A 6 26.26 -11.65 -26.03
N PHE A 7 26.93 -12.62 -25.40
CA PHE A 7 28.36 -12.86 -25.55
C PHE A 7 28.61 -14.09 -26.40
N LEU A 8 29.62 -14.04 -27.27
CA LEU A 8 30.08 -15.19 -28.04
C LEU A 8 31.36 -15.74 -27.42
N GLY A 9 31.32 -17.02 -27.04
CA GLY A 9 32.48 -17.74 -26.49
C GLY A 9 33.28 -18.48 -27.55
N THR A 10 34.30 -19.20 -27.09
CA THR A 10 35.29 -19.88 -27.95
C THR A 10 35.15 -21.41 -27.96
N ASN A 11 34.16 -21.96 -27.27
CA ASN A 11 33.94 -23.40 -27.18
C ASN A 11 33.42 -23.96 -28.51
N ASN A 12 33.72 -25.23 -28.81
CA ASN A 12 33.15 -25.94 -29.95
C ASN A 12 31.71 -26.37 -29.61
N TYR A 13 30.75 -25.49 -29.89
CA TYR A 13 29.35 -25.75 -29.58
C TYR A 13 28.78 -26.91 -30.39
N VAL A 14 27.92 -27.69 -29.74
CA VAL A 14 27.20 -28.83 -30.32
C VAL A 14 25.79 -28.35 -30.65
N GLU A 15 25.33 -28.70 -31.85
CA GLU A 15 23.96 -28.39 -32.28
C GLU A 15 22.93 -29.07 -31.35
N CYS A 16 21.99 -28.28 -30.86
CA CYS A 16 20.88 -28.70 -30.01
C CYS A 16 19.65 -27.81 -30.24
N HIS A 17 18.51 -28.23 -29.71
CA HIS A 17 17.32 -27.41 -29.55
C HIS A 17 17.35 -26.77 -28.16
N TYR A 18 17.10 -25.46 -28.11
CA TYR A 18 16.80 -24.80 -26.84
C TYR A 18 15.28 -24.69 -26.66
N GLU A 19 14.78 -24.81 -25.43
CA GLU A 19 13.35 -24.71 -25.16
C GLU A 19 13.00 -23.71 -24.04
N TYR A 20 11.90 -23.00 -24.21
CA TYR A 20 11.24 -22.19 -23.18
C TYR A 20 9.74 -22.18 -23.46
N GLY A 21 9.01 -23.20 -22.97
CA GLY A 21 7.60 -23.44 -23.29
C GLY A 21 7.36 -23.91 -24.74
N GLU A 22 8.10 -23.33 -25.69
CA GLU A 22 8.20 -23.71 -27.08
C GLU A 22 9.66 -24.10 -27.40
N MET A 23 9.84 -24.93 -28.43
CA MET A 23 11.15 -25.40 -28.88
C MET A 23 11.65 -24.52 -30.04
N ALA A 24 12.88 -24.01 -29.92
CA ALA A 24 13.53 -23.23 -30.96
C ALA A 24 14.14 -24.13 -32.06
N THR A 25 14.50 -23.51 -33.18
CA THR A 25 15.18 -24.21 -34.28
C THR A 25 16.54 -24.73 -33.83
N ALA A 26 16.92 -25.93 -34.28
CA ALA A 26 18.23 -26.50 -33.97
C ALA A 26 19.35 -25.55 -34.42
N SER A 27 20.27 -25.27 -33.50
CA SER A 27 21.39 -24.40 -33.73
C SER A 27 22.55 -24.79 -32.83
N ARG A 28 23.76 -24.46 -33.25
CA ARG A 28 24.96 -24.49 -32.39
C ARG A 28 24.96 -23.35 -31.38
N PHE A 29 24.11 -22.35 -31.58
CA PHE A 29 24.19 -21.07 -30.87
C PHE A 29 22.91 -20.78 -30.12
N VAL A 30 23.02 -20.52 -28.82
CA VAL A 30 21.88 -20.14 -27.98
C VAL A 30 21.27 -18.81 -28.43
N GLN A 31 22.05 -17.93 -29.05
CA GLN A 31 21.65 -16.59 -29.46
C GLN A 31 20.50 -16.60 -30.46
N THR A 32 20.53 -17.52 -31.43
CA THR A 32 19.44 -17.65 -32.41
C THR A 32 18.16 -18.16 -31.75
N ALA A 33 18.28 -19.07 -30.78
CA ALA A 33 17.13 -19.57 -30.05
C ALA A 33 16.51 -18.49 -29.13
N ILE A 34 17.33 -17.68 -28.45
CA ILE A 34 16.85 -16.55 -27.64
C ILE A 34 16.11 -15.55 -28.54
N TYR A 35 16.62 -15.27 -29.73
CA TYR A 35 15.96 -14.40 -30.69
C TYR A 35 14.58 -14.97 -31.11
N GLU A 36 14.51 -16.23 -31.54
CA GLU A 36 13.26 -16.88 -31.97
C GLU A 36 12.18 -16.91 -30.86
N LEU A 37 12.60 -17.10 -29.60
CA LEU A 37 11.69 -17.29 -28.47
C LEU A 37 11.28 -15.97 -27.81
N PHE A 38 12.17 -14.97 -27.73
CA PHE A 38 11.94 -13.75 -26.95
C PHE A 38 11.89 -12.47 -27.77
N CYS A 39 12.29 -12.48 -29.05
CA CYS A 39 12.43 -11.28 -29.88
C CYS A 39 11.44 -11.21 -31.06
N ARG A 40 10.32 -11.94 -31.00
CA ARG A 40 9.31 -12.00 -32.10
C ARG A 40 8.70 -10.64 -32.46
N ASP A 41 8.70 -9.72 -31.51
CA ASP A 41 8.20 -8.36 -31.65
C ASP A 41 9.30 -7.31 -31.89
N PHE A 42 10.50 -7.75 -32.29
CA PHE A 42 11.56 -6.88 -32.76
C PHE A 42 11.22 -6.34 -34.15
N THR A 43 11.66 -5.12 -34.40
CA THR A 43 11.55 -4.40 -35.65
C THR A 43 12.93 -4.16 -36.23
N SER A 44 13.01 -3.55 -37.42
CA SER A 44 14.30 -3.18 -38.03
C SER A 44 15.10 -2.15 -37.22
N GLU A 45 14.46 -1.46 -36.27
CA GLU A 45 15.15 -0.52 -35.37
C GLU A 45 15.73 -1.21 -34.13
N ASP A 46 15.31 -2.44 -33.83
CA ASP A 46 15.78 -3.18 -32.65
C ASP A 46 17.07 -3.94 -32.99
N GLU A 47 17.95 -4.13 -31.99
CA GLU A 47 19.31 -4.64 -32.25
C GLU A 47 19.61 -5.96 -31.51
N VAL A 48 20.37 -6.83 -32.16
CA VAL A 48 21.08 -7.94 -31.52
C VAL A 48 22.55 -7.56 -31.41
N VAL A 49 23.03 -7.30 -30.20
CA VAL A 49 24.41 -6.90 -29.94
C VAL A 49 25.20 -8.09 -29.43
N ILE A 50 26.18 -8.52 -30.22
CA ILE A 50 27.08 -9.64 -29.90
C ILE A 50 28.44 -9.11 -29.45
N PHE A 51 28.74 -9.32 -28.17
CA PHE A 51 30.04 -9.05 -27.57
C PHE A 51 30.98 -10.24 -27.83
N LEU A 52 32.13 -10.01 -28.45
CA LEU A 52 33.02 -11.10 -28.82
C LEU A 52 34.49 -10.70 -28.78
N THR A 53 35.34 -11.67 -28.47
CA THR A 53 36.79 -11.51 -28.55
C THR A 53 37.29 -11.87 -29.96
N PRO A 54 38.52 -11.46 -30.33
CA PRO A 54 39.10 -11.86 -31.62
C PRO A 54 39.05 -13.38 -31.87
N LEU A 55 39.37 -14.21 -30.86
CA LEU A 55 39.31 -15.66 -30.98
C LEU A 55 37.88 -16.20 -31.15
N ALA A 56 36.89 -15.60 -30.47
CA ALA A 56 35.49 -15.97 -30.64
C ALA A 56 34.98 -15.64 -32.05
N LYS A 57 35.48 -14.54 -32.64
CA LYS A 57 35.17 -14.15 -34.02
C LYS A 57 35.61 -15.23 -35.01
N GLU A 58 36.86 -15.66 -34.90
CA GLU A 58 37.47 -16.65 -35.80
C GLU A 58 36.78 -18.01 -35.68
N LYS A 59 36.49 -18.46 -34.45
CA LYS A 59 35.97 -19.82 -34.22
C LYS A 59 34.48 -19.98 -34.49
N ASN A 60 33.70 -18.96 -34.11
CA ASN A 60 32.27 -19.10 -33.88
C ASN A 60 31.42 -18.00 -34.52
N TRP A 61 31.95 -16.83 -34.89
CA TRP A 61 31.16 -15.84 -35.64
C TRP A 61 31.07 -16.21 -37.11
N GLN A 62 32.24 -16.47 -37.72
CA GLN A 62 32.35 -16.97 -39.08
C GLN A 62 32.30 -18.49 -39.10
N ASP A 63 32.01 -19.08 -40.26
CA ASP A 63 32.14 -20.52 -40.41
C ASP A 63 33.58 -20.95 -40.20
N SER A 64 33.75 -22.05 -39.47
CA SER A 64 35.03 -22.69 -39.25
C SER A 64 35.02 -24.12 -39.78
N PHE A 65 36.17 -24.78 -39.80
CA PHE A 65 36.32 -26.13 -40.33
C PHE A 65 37.00 -27.01 -39.29
N GLU A 66 36.32 -28.07 -38.85
CA GLU A 66 36.86 -29.06 -37.92
C GLU A 66 37.36 -30.27 -38.69
N LYS A 67 38.61 -30.66 -38.46
CA LYS A 67 39.19 -31.85 -39.09
C LYS A 67 38.59 -33.11 -38.46
N LYS A 68 38.13 -34.06 -39.28
CA LYS A 68 37.67 -35.36 -38.78
C LYS A 68 38.85 -36.15 -38.23
N GLN A 69 38.60 -36.92 -37.17
CA GLN A 69 39.63 -37.80 -36.59
C GLN A 69 39.86 -39.07 -37.42
N GLU A 70 38.87 -39.47 -38.23
CA GLU A 70 38.86 -40.75 -38.96
C GLU A 70 39.40 -40.65 -40.39
N ASP A 71 39.34 -39.48 -41.02
CA ASP A 71 39.91 -39.21 -42.33
C ASP A 71 40.43 -37.76 -42.41
N ASP A 72 41.33 -37.46 -43.35
CA ASP A 72 41.94 -36.13 -43.50
C ASP A 72 40.95 -35.05 -44.02
N SER A 73 39.63 -35.30 -43.93
CA SER A 73 38.57 -34.40 -44.38
C SER A 73 38.16 -33.39 -43.31
N PHE A 74 37.56 -32.28 -43.75
CA PHE A 74 37.09 -31.19 -42.90
C PHE A 74 35.57 -31.12 -42.92
N VAL A 75 34.96 -30.93 -41.74
CA VAL A 75 33.54 -30.63 -41.58
C VAL A 75 33.38 -29.13 -41.39
N ARG A 76 32.54 -28.51 -42.21
CA ARG A 76 32.14 -27.11 -42.00
C ARG A 76 31.30 -27.01 -40.73
N LEU A 77 31.75 -26.19 -39.81
CA LEU A 77 31.03 -25.76 -38.63
C LEU A 77 30.37 -24.41 -38.95
N GLU A 78 29.04 -24.36 -38.95
CA GLU A 78 28.28 -23.13 -39.17
C GLU A 78 28.64 -22.09 -38.10
N GLY A 79 29.00 -20.87 -38.52
CA GLY A 79 29.20 -19.71 -37.65
C GLY A 79 27.90 -18.99 -37.34
N LEU A 80 27.90 -18.20 -36.27
CA LEU A 80 26.72 -17.48 -35.78
C LEU A 80 26.13 -16.54 -36.85
N GLU A 81 26.96 -15.93 -37.69
CA GLU A 81 26.49 -15.08 -38.79
C GLU A 81 25.57 -15.84 -39.75
N ASN A 82 25.96 -17.05 -40.15
CA ASN A 82 25.16 -17.88 -41.05
C ASN A 82 23.97 -18.52 -40.35
N ALA A 83 24.10 -18.84 -39.06
CA ALA A 83 22.97 -19.30 -38.25
C ALA A 83 21.86 -18.24 -38.19
N PHE A 84 22.20 -16.95 -37.97
CA PHE A 84 21.23 -15.85 -38.04
C PHE A 84 20.64 -15.71 -39.45
N ARG A 85 21.45 -15.71 -40.52
CA ARG A 85 20.93 -15.65 -41.90
C ARG A 85 19.94 -16.78 -42.23
N ARG A 86 20.15 -17.96 -41.65
CA ARG A 86 19.30 -19.15 -41.86
C ARG A 86 18.02 -19.12 -41.02
N ILE A 87 18.12 -18.72 -39.76
CA ILE A 87 17.03 -18.83 -38.77
C ILE A 87 16.23 -17.53 -38.66
N ALA A 88 16.91 -16.39 -38.63
CA ALA A 88 16.32 -15.07 -38.42
C ALA A 88 17.00 -14.03 -39.33
N PRO A 89 16.83 -14.13 -40.66
CA PRO A 89 17.47 -13.24 -41.64
C PRO A 89 17.11 -11.76 -41.46
N GLU A 90 16.01 -11.46 -40.79
CA GLU A 90 15.55 -10.11 -40.44
C GLU A 90 16.27 -9.50 -39.23
N ALA A 91 17.03 -10.29 -38.47
CA ALA A 91 17.72 -9.82 -37.28
C ALA A 91 18.80 -8.78 -37.63
N ASN A 92 18.73 -7.60 -37.02
CA ASN A 92 19.77 -6.58 -37.12
C ASN A 92 20.90 -6.88 -36.12
N VAL A 93 21.89 -7.65 -36.57
CA VAL A 93 23.01 -8.10 -35.73
C VAL A 93 24.20 -7.15 -35.82
N ARG A 94 24.63 -6.61 -34.67
CA ARG A 94 25.82 -5.76 -34.52
C ARG A 94 26.86 -6.40 -33.62
N LEU A 95 28.12 -6.21 -33.96
CA LEU A 95 29.26 -6.74 -33.21
C LEU A 95 29.89 -5.66 -32.35
N VAL A 96 30.29 -6.03 -31.14
CA VAL A 96 31.10 -5.22 -30.24
C VAL A 96 32.31 -6.04 -29.84
N ASP A 97 33.49 -5.58 -30.23
CA ASP A 97 34.73 -6.24 -29.85
C ASP A 97 34.94 -6.08 -28.33
N ILE A 98 35.47 -7.10 -27.66
CA ILE A 98 35.84 -7.07 -26.24
C ILE A 98 37.21 -7.74 -26.03
N SER A 99 37.91 -7.35 -24.96
CA SER A 99 39.22 -7.92 -24.61
C SER A 99 39.10 -9.36 -24.09
N GLU A 100 40.13 -10.18 -24.34
CA GLU A 100 40.28 -11.52 -23.73
C GLU A 100 40.86 -11.46 -22.32
N GLU A 101 41.53 -10.36 -21.99
CA GLU A 101 42.15 -10.15 -20.70
C GLU A 101 41.09 -9.93 -19.60
N GLN A 102 41.39 -10.37 -18.39
CA GLN A 102 40.45 -10.38 -17.25
C GLN A 102 41.06 -9.74 -15.99
N ASP A 103 42.09 -8.90 -16.15
CA ASP A 103 42.54 -8.04 -15.06
C ASP A 103 41.52 -6.94 -14.74
N GLU A 104 41.73 -6.23 -13.64
CA GLU A 104 40.79 -5.22 -13.14
C GLU A 104 40.48 -4.12 -14.17
N ASN A 105 41.49 -3.65 -14.92
CA ASN A 105 41.28 -2.60 -15.92
C ASN A 105 40.41 -3.11 -17.08
N ASN A 106 40.69 -4.32 -17.56
CA ASN A 106 39.91 -4.95 -18.61
C ASN A 106 38.46 -5.26 -18.17
N LEU A 107 38.22 -5.56 -16.90
CA LEU A 107 36.86 -5.71 -16.37
C LEU A 107 36.08 -4.38 -16.38
N TRP A 108 36.73 -3.26 -16.04
CA TRP A 108 36.13 -1.93 -16.17
C TRP A 108 35.85 -1.54 -17.62
N GLU A 109 36.78 -1.84 -18.52
CA GLU A 109 36.57 -1.59 -19.95
C GLU A 109 35.39 -2.42 -20.49
N LEU A 110 35.28 -3.69 -20.08
CA LEU A 110 34.15 -4.54 -20.44
C LEU A 110 32.83 -3.97 -19.90
N PHE A 111 32.82 -3.52 -18.63
CA PHE A 111 31.66 -2.85 -18.04
C PHE A 111 31.22 -1.64 -18.86
N ASP A 112 32.16 -0.76 -19.22
CA ASP A 112 31.87 0.45 -20.01
C ASP A 112 31.39 0.11 -21.42
N ARG A 113 32.02 -0.87 -22.09
CA ARG A 113 31.58 -1.33 -23.42
C ARG A 113 30.14 -1.82 -23.38
N VAL A 114 29.79 -2.71 -22.44
CA VAL A 114 28.41 -3.22 -22.35
C VAL A 114 27.44 -2.10 -21.96
N LEU A 115 27.80 -1.25 -20.99
CA LEU A 115 26.93 -0.17 -20.54
C LEU A 115 26.64 0.82 -21.67
N ASN A 116 27.63 1.17 -22.50
CA ASN A 116 27.46 2.11 -23.62
C ASN A 116 26.47 1.63 -24.68
N GLU A 117 26.25 0.31 -24.77
CA GLU A 117 25.25 -0.26 -25.68
C GLU A 117 23.82 -0.16 -25.15
N ILE A 118 23.63 0.16 -23.88
CA ILE A 118 22.32 0.39 -23.28
C ILE A 118 21.99 1.88 -23.40
N GLY A 119 20.94 2.25 -24.12
CA GLY A 119 20.43 3.62 -24.24
C GLY A 119 19.46 4.02 -23.12
N GLU A 120 19.03 5.28 -23.10
CA GLU A 120 17.97 5.71 -22.17
C GLU A 120 16.62 5.09 -22.57
N GLY A 121 15.95 4.44 -21.61
CA GLY A 121 14.65 3.82 -21.82
C GLY A 121 14.67 2.55 -22.69
N ASP A 122 15.84 1.97 -22.97
CA ASP A 122 15.92 0.73 -23.73
C ASP A 122 15.32 -0.47 -22.98
N GLU A 123 14.72 -1.39 -23.73
CA GLU A 123 14.23 -2.68 -23.24
C GLU A 123 15.24 -3.77 -23.59
N ILE A 124 15.83 -4.39 -22.57
CA ILE A 124 16.97 -5.29 -22.70
C ILE A 124 16.54 -6.74 -22.44
N ILE A 125 16.94 -7.63 -23.35
CA ILE A 125 17.05 -9.07 -23.14
C ILE A 125 18.53 -9.36 -22.96
N PHE A 126 18.92 -9.91 -21.81
CA PHE A 126 20.32 -10.14 -21.46
C PHE A 126 20.62 -11.63 -21.41
N ASP A 127 21.53 -12.10 -22.26
CA ASP A 127 22.00 -13.48 -22.31
C ASP A 127 23.24 -13.68 -21.43
N MET A 128 23.12 -14.60 -20.47
CA MET A 128 24.18 -14.98 -19.52
C MET A 128 24.80 -16.35 -19.82
N THR A 129 24.50 -16.96 -20.96
CA THR A 129 24.89 -18.34 -21.31
C THR A 129 26.39 -18.49 -21.54
N HIS A 130 26.99 -17.51 -22.21
CA HIS A 130 28.40 -17.52 -22.58
C HIS A 130 29.09 -16.27 -22.06
N GLY A 131 30.42 -16.34 -21.90
CA GLY A 131 31.24 -15.25 -21.40
C GLY A 131 32.15 -15.67 -20.26
N PHE A 132 32.76 -14.68 -19.62
CA PHE A 132 33.70 -14.91 -18.53
C PHE A 132 32.99 -15.35 -17.24
N ARG A 133 33.70 -16.06 -16.35
CA ARG A 133 33.14 -16.46 -15.04
C ARG A 133 32.79 -15.27 -14.14
N SER A 134 33.39 -14.11 -14.39
CA SER A 134 33.11 -12.82 -13.76
C SER A 134 31.81 -12.18 -14.27
N LEU A 135 31.32 -12.59 -15.45
CA LEU A 135 30.19 -11.96 -16.13
C LEU A 135 28.90 -11.96 -15.30
N PRO A 136 28.54 -13.02 -14.54
CA PRO A 136 27.30 -12.97 -13.76
C PRO A 136 27.24 -11.84 -12.73
N ILE A 137 28.36 -11.58 -12.05
CA ILE A 137 28.47 -10.49 -11.07
C ILE A 137 28.47 -9.14 -11.79
N MET A 138 29.20 -9.04 -12.91
CA MET A 138 29.25 -7.82 -13.71
C MET A 138 27.89 -7.46 -14.34
N ALA A 139 27.18 -8.45 -14.89
CA ALA A 139 25.85 -8.29 -15.46
C ALA A 139 24.87 -7.72 -14.44
N LEU A 140 24.96 -8.16 -13.18
CA LEU A 140 24.15 -7.60 -12.11
C LEU A 140 24.50 -6.13 -11.81
N ALA A 141 25.79 -5.78 -11.80
CA ALA A 141 26.22 -4.39 -11.63
C ALA A 141 25.75 -3.50 -12.79
N ILE A 142 25.89 -3.96 -14.04
CA ILE A 142 25.42 -3.28 -15.25
C ILE A 142 23.90 -3.08 -15.17
N LEU A 143 23.16 -4.11 -14.80
CA LEU A 143 21.72 -4.05 -14.63
C LEU A 143 21.31 -2.98 -13.63
N ASN A 144 21.88 -2.99 -12.43
CA ASN A 144 21.56 -2.00 -11.40
C ASN A 144 21.91 -0.57 -11.85
N TYR A 145 23.08 -0.39 -12.46
CA TYR A 145 23.56 0.92 -12.89
C TYR A 145 22.73 1.50 -14.04
N SER A 146 22.44 0.69 -15.06
CA SER A 146 21.65 1.08 -16.24
C SER A 146 20.19 1.36 -15.90
N ARG A 147 19.56 0.59 -15.00
CA ARG A 147 18.21 0.89 -14.50
C ARG A 147 18.16 2.24 -13.81
N LEU A 148 19.16 2.54 -12.97
CA LEU A 148 19.20 3.79 -12.22
C LEU A 148 19.46 5.02 -13.10
N LEU A 149 20.49 4.97 -13.95
CA LEU A 149 20.92 6.15 -14.72
C LEU A 149 20.25 6.28 -16.08
N LYS A 150 19.99 5.15 -16.74
CA LYS A 150 19.45 5.11 -18.10
C LYS A 150 17.97 4.73 -18.12
N LYS A 151 17.35 4.44 -16.96
CA LYS A 151 15.94 3.98 -16.89
C LYS A 151 15.66 2.80 -17.83
N ALA A 152 16.68 1.97 -18.09
CA ALA A 152 16.54 0.80 -18.94
C ALA A 152 15.62 -0.22 -18.25
N ALA A 153 14.82 -0.93 -19.03
CA ALA A 153 13.95 -2.00 -18.55
C ALA A 153 14.55 -3.34 -18.97
N PHE A 154 14.66 -4.30 -18.05
CA PHE A 154 15.15 -5.64 -18.38
C PHE A 154 13.94 -6.55 -18.55
N ARG A 155 13.61 -6.84 -19.82
CA ARG A 155 12.48 -7.70 -20.18
C ARG A 155 12.74 -9.13 -19.76
N GLN A 156 13.95 -9.62 -20.03
CA GLN A 156 14.33 -10.99 -19.76
C GLN A 156 15.82 -11.11 -19.48
N ILE A 157 16.19 -11.97 -18.53
CA ILE A 157 17.58 -12.39 -18.32
C ILE A 157 17.60 -13.91 -18.45
N VAL A 158 18.35 -14.42 -19.42
CA VAL A 158 18.26 -15.83 -19.81
C VAL A 158 19.60 -16.52 -19.73
N TYR A 159 19.53 -17.82 -19.47
CA TYR A 159 20.67 -18.72 -19.43
C TYR A 159 20.32 -20.05 -20.12
N GLY A 160 21.06 -20.40 -21.17
CA GLY A 160 20.92 -21.67 -21.88
C GLY A 160 21.69 -22.79 -21.18
N ALA A 161 20.97 -23.65 -20.44
CA ALA A 161 21.57 -24.69 -19.61
C ALA A 161 21.94 -25.93 -20.45
N PHE A 162 22.87 -25.81 -21.40
CA PHE A 162 23.31 -26.91 -22.25
C PHE A 162 23.90 -28.08 -21.44
N GLU A 163 24.55 -27.78 -20.32
CA GLU A 163 25.20 -28.75 -19.43
C GLU A 163 24.26 -29.82 -18.88
N VAL A 164 22.94 -29.60 -18.88
CA VAL A 164 21.96 -30.62 -18.46
C VAL A 164 21.95 -31.83 -19.39
N LEU A 165 22.37 -31.66 -20.64
CA LEU A 165 22.54 -32.74 -21.61
C LEU A 165 23.79 -33.59 -21.34
N GLY A 166 24.67 -33.13 -20.43
CA GLY A 166 25.92 -33.77 -20.08
C GLY A 166 27.10 -33.31 -20.97
N PRO A 167 28.23 -34.03 -20.91
CA PRO A 167 29.44 -33.65 -21.64
C PRO A 167 29.25 -33.65 -23.16
N ALA A 168 29.77 -32.62 -23.83
CA ALA A 168 29.57 -32.40 -25.28
C ALA A 168 29.88 -33.62 -26.16
N PHE A 169 30.89 -34.43 -25.81
CA PHE A 169 31.24 -35.63 -26.57
C PHE A 169 30.14 -36.70 -26.54
N LYS A 170 29.42 -36.85 -25.42
CA LYS A 170 28.26 -37.76 -25.33
C LYS A 170 27.04 -37.18 -26.05
N VAL A 171 26.85 -35.86 -25.99
CA VAL A 171 25.74 -35.20 -26.67
C VAL A 171 25.86 -35.38 -28.19
N LYS A 172 27.08 -35.37 -28.75
CA LYS A 172 27.33 -35.63 -30.17
C LYS A 172 26.86 -37.03 -30.62
N GLU A 173 26.80 -38.01 -29.72
CA GLU A 173 26.30 -39.37 -30.02
C GLU A 173 24.77 -39.44 -30.11
N LEU A 174 24.06 -38.49 -29.49
CA LEU A 174 22.60 -38.43 -29.52
C LEU A 174 22.10 -37.86 -30.86
N PRO A 175 20.95 -38.32 -31.39
CA PRO A 175 20.26 -37.64 -32.49
C PRO A 175 19.90 -36.20 -32.11
N VAL A 176 19.98 -35.25 -33.06
CA VAL A 176 19.68 -33.82 -32.80
C VAL A 176 18.27 -33.62 -32.20
N SER A 177 17.30 -34.42 -32.64
CA SER A 177 15.92 -34.40 -32.11
C SER A 177 15.79 -34.74 -30.63
N GLN A 178 16.83 -35.29 -30.00
CA GLN A 178 16.87 -35.62 -28.57
C GLN A 178 17.75 -34.66 -27.75
N ARG A 179 18.45 -33.73 -28.41
CA ARG A 179 19.36 -32.76 -27.75
C ARG A 179 18.56 -31.52 -27.37
N ILE A 180 17.81 -31.59 -26.28
CA ILE A 180 16.91 -30.51 -25.84
C ILE A 180 17.45 -29.88 -24.56
N ALA A 181 17.97 -28.66 -24.65
CA ALA A 181 18.49 -27.89 -23.54
C ALA A 181 17.49 -26.80 -23.10
N PRO A 182 17.20 -26.63 -21.80
CA PRO A 182 16.27 -25.61 -21.35
C PRO A 182 16.95 -24.22 -21.34
N LEU A 183 16.17 -23.20 -21.69
CA LEU A 183 16.47 -21.81 -21.37
C LEU A 183 15.85 -21.49 -20.00
N ILE A 184 16.68 -21.00 -19.08
CA ILE A 184 16.27 -20.63 -17.73
C ILE A 184 16.12 -19.11 -17.67
N ASP A 185 14.95 -18.65 -17.22
CA ASP A 185 14.69 -17.25 -16.95
C ASP A 185 15.14 -16.86 -15.52
N LEU A 186 16.11 -15.96 -15.44
CA LEU A 186 16.68 -15.44 -14.20
C LEU A 186 16.08 -14.09 -13.78
N THR A 187 15.16 -13.52 -14.57
CA THR A 187 14.44 -12.28 -14.24
C THR A 187 13.79 -12.30 -12.85
N PRO A 188 13.24 -13.43 -12.34
CA PRO A 188 12.71 -13.49 -10.97
C PRO A 188 13.75 -13.14 -9.89
N MET A 189 15.04 -13.39 -10.12
CA MET A 189 16.10 -13.05 -9.16
C MET A 189 16.31 -11.55 -9.06
N VAL A 190 16.18 -10.82 -10.17
CA VAL A 190 16.23 -9.35 -10.17
C VAL A 190 15.03 -8.76 -9.45
N LYS A 191 13.83 -9.33 -9.67
CA LYS A 191 12.63 -8.91 -8.93
C LYS A 191 12.82 -9.08 -7.41
N LEU A 192 13.46 -10.16 -6.97
CA LEU A 192 13.78 -10.35 -5.55
C LEU A 192 14.72 -9.26 -5.00
N MET A 193 15.68 -8.80 -5.79
CA MET A 193 16.57 -7.71 -5.39
C MET A 193 15.82 -6.38 -5.26
N ASP A 194 14.93 -6.07 -6.21
CA ASP A 194 14.08 -4.88 -6.14
C ASP A 194 13.24 -4.86 -4.85
N TRP A 195 12.64 -6.00 -4.51
CA TRP A 195 11.89 -6.15 -3.27
C TRP A 195 12.76 -5.99 -2.02
N THR A 196 13.96 -6.57 -2.05
CA THR A 196 14.92 -6.43 -0.94
C THR A 196 15.27 -4.95 -0.72
N MET A 197 15.49 -4.20 -1.80
CA MET A 197 15.73 -2.75 -1.75
C MET A 197 14.50 -1.98 -1.24
N GLY A 198 13.30 -2.33 -1.70
CA GLY A 198 12.06 -1.70 -1.25
C GLY A 198 11.81 -1.90 0.25
N ILE A 199 12.12 -3.09 0.77
CA ILE A 199 11.99 -3.39 2.20
C ILE A 199 13.11 -2.75 3.02
N ASP A 200 14.36 -2.76 2.57
CA ASP A 200 15.44 -2.02 3.25
C ASP A 200 15.11 -0.51 3.33
N HIS A 201 14.57 0.06 2.25
CA HIS A 201 14.10 1.44 2.23
C HIS A 201 13.01 1.68 3.29
N PHE A 202 11.99 0.83 3.35
CA PHE A 202 10.95 0.90 4.36
C PHE A 202 11.51 0.79 5.79
N LEU A 203 12.39 -0.18 6.06
CA LEU A 203 12.93 -0.42 7.41
C LEU A 203 13.83 0.71 7.92
N ARG A 204 14.44 1.49 7.01
CA ARG A 204 15.30 2.63 7.37
C ARG A 204 14.52 3.95 7.44
N SER A 205 13.59 4.17 6.52
CA SER A 205 12.93 5.48 6.32
C SER A 205 11.47 5.50 6.76
N GLY A 206 10.87 4.34 6.97
CA GLY A 206 9.44 4.22 7.26
C GLY A 206 8.57 4.58 6.06
N ASP A 207 9.09 4.50 4.82
CA ASP A 207 8.38 4.80 3.57
C ASP A 207 8.09 3.50 2.79
N ALA A 208 6.83 3.27 2.45
CA ALA A 208 6.35 2.07 1.77
C ALA A 208 6.13 2.24 0.25
N SER A 209 6.44 3.41 -0.30
CA SER A 209 6.17 3.76 -1.70
C SER A 209 6.78 2.76 -2.70
N LEU A 210 8.05 2.36 -2.51
CA LEU A 210 8.70 1.38 -3.38
C LEU A 210 8.02 0.00 -3.31
N ILE A 211 7.58 -0.43 -2.13
CA ILE A 211 6.85 -1.70 -1.96
C ILE A 211 5.51 -1.64 -2.72
N GLN A 212 4.79 -0.53 -2.60
CA GLN A 212 3.52 -0.31 -3.32
C GLN A 212 3.73 -0.32 -4.84
N GLU A 213 4.75 0.37 -5.34
CA GLU A 213 5.08 0.40 -6.76
C GLU A 213 5.41 -1.00 -7.31
N LEU A 214 6.31 -1.72 -6.64
CA LEU A 214 6.71 -3.07 -7.06
C LEU A 214 5.51 -4.03 -7.08
N THR A 215 4.65 -3.94 -6.07
CA THR A 215 3.44 -4.78 -6.03
C THR A 215 2.49 -4.44 -7.16
N ARG A 216 2.35 -3.16 -7.51
CA ARG A 216 1.51 -2.71 -8.63
C ARG A 216 2.03 -3.21 -9.97
N ILE A 217 3.35 -3.15 -10.19
CA ILE A 217 4.01 -3.65 -11.41
C ILE A 217 3.76 -5.16 -11.55
N GLN A 218 4.07 -5.94 -10.51
CA GLN A 218 3.88 -7.39 -10.53
C GLN A 218 2.42 -7.79 -10.72
N THR A 219 1.49 -7.08 -10.07
CA THR A 219 0.05 -7.28 -10.31
C THR A 219 -0.29 -6.99 -11.77
N GLY A 220 0.19 -5.87 -12.33
CA GLY A 220 -0.04 -5.53 -13.73
C GLY A 220 0.46 -6.60 -14.71
N GLU A 221 1.63 -7.18 -14.47
CA GLU A 221 2.20 -8.26 -15.31
C GLU A 221 1.34 -9.53 -15.28
N ILE A 222 0.95 -9.99 -14.09
CA ILE A 222 0.20 -11.23 -13.91
C ILE A 222 -1.23 -11.11 -14.47
N PHE A 223 -1.86 -9.95 -14.32
CA PHE A 223 -3.22 -9.73 -14.82
C PHE A 223 -3.29 -9.40 -16.33
N LYS A 224 -2.17 -9.07 -16.99
CA LYS A 224 -2.09 -8.87 -18.44
C LYS A 224 -1.89 -10.16 -19.24
N GLN A 225 -1.42 -11.24 -18.61
CA GLN A 225 -1.25 -12.52 -19.29
C GLN A 225 -2.64 -13.17 -19.56
N PRO A 226 -2.99 -13.48 -20.82
CA PRO A 226 -4.24 -14.18 -21.12
C PRO A 226 -4.24 -15.58 -20.50
N ASN A 227 -5.40 -16.05 -20.02
CA ASN A 227 -5.57 -17.39 -19.47
C ASN A 227 -5.24 -18.48 -20.51
N THR A 228 -3.98 -18.83 -20.66
CA THR A 228 -3.52 -19.87 -21.58
C THR A 228 -3.05 -21.08 -20.79
N THR A 229 -4.01 -21.92 -20.35
CA THR A 229 -3.98 -23.41 -20.44
C THR A 229 -5.03 -24.03 -19.51
N LYS A 230 -5.83 -24.95 -20.06
CA LYS A 230 -6.92 -25.71 -19.38
C LYS A 230 -6.45 -26.69 -18.28
N VAL A 231 -5.15 -26.71 -17.94
CA VAL A 231 -4.58 -27.62 -16.93
C VAL A 231 -4.11 -26.85 -15.67
N GLY A 232 -4.10 -25.50 -15.71
CA GLY A 232 -3.52 -24.63 -14.67
C GLY A 232 -4.49 -23.70 -13.93
N GLU A 233 -5.81 -23.80 -14.13
CA GLU A 233 -6.79 -22.85 -13.58
C GLU A 233 -6.72 -22.71 -12.04
N SER A 234 -6.45 -23.80 -11.31
CA SER A 234 -6.34 -23.74 -9.85
C SER A 234 -5.05 -23.05 -9.39
N LEU A 235 -3.91 -23.29 -10.04
CA LEU A 235 -2.64 -22.65 -9.70
C LEU A 235 -2.66 -21.16 -10.05
N ASP A 236 -3.29 -20.78 -11.16
CA ASP A 236 -3.47 -19.39 -11.56
C ASP A 236 -4.40 -18.62 -10.59
N ILE A 237 -5.48 -19.23 -10.11
CA ILE A 237 -6.34 -18.62 -9.08
C ILE A 237 -5.58 -18.39 -7.76
N HIS A 238 -4.77 -19.34 -7.32
CA HIS A 238 -3.98 -19.18 -6.08
C HIS A 238 -2.92 -18.08 -6.22
N VAL A 239 -2.21 -18.02 -7.36
CA VAL A 239 -1.25 -16.96 -7.65
C VAL A 239 -1.95 -15.59 -7.69
N ARG A 240 -3.06 -15.45 -8.43
CA ARG A 240 -3.83 -14.20 -8.51
C ARG A 240 -4.38 -13.75 -7.16
N THR A 241 -4.83 -14.70 -6.34
CA THR A 241 -5.30 -14.43 -4.97
C THR A 241 -4.14 -13.92 -4.11
N ALA A 242 -3.00 -14.61 -4.12
CA ALA A 242 -1.81 -14.22 -3.39
C ALA A 242 -1.36 -12.80 -3.78
N VAL A 243 -1.26 -12.52 -5.08
CA VAL A 243 -0.90 -11.19 -5.62
C VAL A 243 -1.86 -10.12 -5.14
N SER A 244 -3.17 -10.38 -5.18
CA SER A 244 -4.18 -9.44 -4.74
C SER A 244 -4.06 -9.13 -3.25
N LYS A 245 -3.78 -10.14 -2.42
CA LYS A 245 -3.54 -9.98 -0.99
C LYS A 245 -2.27 -9.18 -0.69
N HIS A 246 -1.17 -9.45 -1.41
CA HIS A 246 0.06 -8.68 -1.28
C HIS A 246 -0.14 -7.22 -1.69
N ARG A 247 -0.95 -6.95 -2.74
CA ARG A 247 -1.31 -5.59 -3.15
C ARG A 247 -2.07 -4.84 -2.07
N ILE A 248 -3.11 -5.46 -1.50
CA ILE A 248 -3.87 -4.85 -0.41
C ILE A 248 -2.96 -4.57 0.79
N LEU A 249 -2.06 -5.49 1.12
CA LEU A 249 -1.06 -5.26 2.18
C LEU A 249 -0.16 -4.05 1.87
N ALA A 250 0.36 -3.96 0.65
CA ALA A 250 1.21 -2.84 0.24
C ALA A 250 0.46 -1.49 0.32
N ASP A 251 -0.81 -1.45 -0.08
CA ASP A 251 -1.67 -0.27 0.04
C ASP A 251 -1.92 0.12 1.51
N GLN A 252 -2.13 -0.86 2.40
CA GLN A 252 -2.27 -0.58 3.84
C GLN A 252 -0.96 -0.09 4.46
N LEU A 253 0.17 -0.62 4.03
CA LEU A 253 1.48 -0.17 4.48
C LEU A 253 1.72 1.31 4.06
N ASP A 254 1.34 1.67 2.85
CA ASP A 254 1.37 3.05 2.34
C ASP A 254 0.45 3.99 3.16
N ILE A 255 -0.78 3.57 3.48
CA ILE A 255 -1.68 4.35 4.34
C ILE A 255 -1.09 4.58 5.74
N PHE A 256 -0.55 3.52 6.35
CA PHE A 256 0.09 3.60 7.66
C PHE A 256 1.28 4.57 7.66
N THR A 257 2.19 4.43 6.69
CA THR A 257 3.38 5.28 6.58
C THR A 257 3.02 6.73 6.27
N LYS A 258 2.07 6.99 5.36
CA LYS A 258 1.57 8.35 5.10
C LYS A 258 0.89 8.98 6.30
N SER A 259 0.18 8.18 7.10
CA SER A 259 -0.44 8.67 8.34
C SER A 259 0.61 9.16 9.34
N LEU A 260 1.75 8.48 9.42
CA LEU A 260 2.90 8.93 10.21
C LEU A 260 3.56 10.19 9.60
N GLN A 261 3.91 10.15 8.31
CA GLN A 261 4.57 11.27 7.62
C GLN A 261 3.78 12.58 7.70
N THR A 262 2.44 12.50 7.71
CA THR A 262 1.53 13.66 7.72
C THR A 262 0.87 13.93 9.08
N CYS A 263 1.29 13.24 10.15
CA CYS A 263 0.77 13.40 11.51
C CYS A 263 -0.75 13.24 11.63
N ARG A 264 -1.31 12.18 11.04
CA ARG A 264 -2.75 11.85 11.09
C ARG A 264 -3.05 10.89 12.25
N GLY A 265 -2.79 11.36 13.47
CA GLY A 265 -3.04 10.60 14.71
C GLY A 265 -4.41 9.91 14.79
N PRO A 266 -5.53 10.59 14.48
CA PRO A 266 -6.85 9.96 14.53
C PRO A 266 -7.05 8.77 13.56
N LEU A 267 -6.36 8.77 12.42
CA LEU A 267 -6.43 7.68 11.43
C LEU A 267 -5.45 6.54 11.74
N LEU A 268 -4.47 6.79 12.61
CA LEU A 268 -3.32 5.91 12.79
C LEU A 268 -3.72 4.59 13.46
N ILE A 269 -4.68 4.61 14.39
CA ILE A 269 -5.11 3.40 15.10
C ILE A 269 -5.74 2.38 14.15
N ASP A 270 -6.62 2.86 13.27
CA ASP A 270 -7.26 2.03 12.25
C ASP A 270 -6.25 1.53 11.22
N ALA A 271 -5.31 2.39 10.83
CA ALA A 271 -4.23 2.01 9.91
C ALA A 271 -3.34 0.91 10.50
N VAL A 272 -2.96 1.00 11.78
CA VAL A 272 -2.18 -0.03 12.48
C VAL A 272 -2.94 -1.36 12.56
N ASN A 273 -4.22 -1.31 12.96
CA ASN A 273 -5.03 -2.51 13.12
C ASN A 273 -5.27 -3.20 11.76
N SER A 274 -5.63 -2.43 10.74
CA SER A 274 -5.81 -2.92 9.37
C SER A 274 -4.52 -3.53 8.82
N LEU A 275 -3.37 -2.87 9.05
CA LEU A 275 -2.08 -3.39 8.61
C LEU A 275 -1.74 -4.73 9.27
N LYS A 276 -1.95 -4.86 10.58
CA LYS A 276 -1.73 -6.14 11.30
C LYS A 276 -2.60 -7.26 10.76
N GLU A 277 -3.87 -7.00 10.49
CA GLU A 277 -4.79 -7.97 9.89
C GLU A 277 -4.31 -8.43 8.50
N ARG A 278 -4.00 -7.47 7.60
CA ARG A 278 -3.55 -7.79 6.23
C ARG A 278 -2.19 -8.48 6.19
N LEU A 279 -1.31 -8.18 7.14
CA LEU A 279 -0.04 -8.90 7.30
C LEU A 279 -0.26 -10.39 7.58
N GLN A 280 -1.21 -10.74 8.46
CA GLN A 280 -1.53 -12.14 8.74
C GLN A 280 -2.16 -12.83 7.54
N GLU A 281 -3.06 -12.17 6.82
CA GLU A 281 -3.67 -12.71 5.61
C GLU A 281 -2.64 -13.00 4.51
N ALA A 282 -1.71 -12.08 4.25
CA ALA A 282 -0.72 -12.21 3.18
C ALA A 282 0.25 -13.38 3.43
N LYS A 283 0.61 -13.64 4.70
CA LYS A 283 1.49 -14.75 5.09
C LYS A 283 0.89 -16.13 4.86
N GLY A 284 -0.44 -16.23 4.73
CA GLY A 284 -1.12 -17.49 4.44
C GLY A 284 -0.84 -18.05 3.03
N TYR A 285 -0.16 -17.30 2.17
CA TYR A 285 0.06 -17.65 0.77
C TYR A 285 1.55 -17.84 0.46
N ASP A 286 2.01 -19.11 0.42
CA ASP A 286 3.37 -19.48 0.01
C ASP A 286 3.41 -19.81 -1.50
N VAL A 287 3.40 -18.79 -2.36
CA VAL A 287 3.35 -18.96 -3.81
C VAL A 287 4.50 -18.20 -4.49
N LEU A 288 5.19 -18.83 -5.43
CA LEU A 288 6.16 -18.13 -6.30
C LEU A 288 5.42 -17.10 -7.18
N PRO A 289 5.98 -15.89 -7.40
CA PRO A 289 7.32 -15.42 -7.04
C PRO A 289 7.44 -14.78 -5.63
N PHE A 290 6.38 -14.79 -4.82
CA PHE A 290 6.33 -14.08 -3.52
C PHE A 290 6.92 -14.87 -2.35
N ARG A 291 7.14 -16.17 -2.51
CA ARG A 291 7.74 -17.05 -1.49
C ARG A 291 9.02 -16.50 -0.84
N PRO A 292 10.02 -16.01 -1.60
CA PRO A 292 11.20 -15.38 -1.00
C PRO A 292 10.89 -14.10 -0.19
N LEU A 293 9.76 -13.44 -0.46
CA LEU A 293 9.31 -12.22 0.22
C LEU A 293 8.66 -12.51 1.57
N ALA A 294 8.24 -13.75 1.84
CA ALA A 294 7.62 -14.12 3.12
C ALA A 294 8.54 -13.78 4.31
N ARG A 295 9.85 -14.05 4.18
CA ARG A 295 10.86 -13.68 5.19
C ARG A 295 11.01 -12.18 5.38
N LEU A 296 10.75 -11.41 4.32
CA LEU A 296 10.83 -9.96 4.39
C LEU A 296 9.56 -9.38 5.05
N LEU A 297 8.40 -10.02 4.86
CA LEU A 297 7.17 -9.68 5.60
C LEU A 297 7.27 -9.98 7.10
N ASP A 298 8.07 -10.99 7.50
CA ASP A 298 8.39 -11.22 8.92
C ASP A 298 9.06 -10.00 9.56
N GLU A 299 9.96 -9.33 8.83
CA GLU A 299 10.66 -8.16 9.33
C GLU A 299 9.75 -6.92 9.41
N VAL A 300 8.83 -6.75 8.45
CA VAL A 300 7.78 -5.72 8.54
C VAL A 300 6.88 -5.96 9.76
N GLU A 301 6.43 -7.20 9.98
CA GLU A 301 5.59 -7.54 11.13
C GLU A 301 6.32 -7.25 12.45
N ARG A 302 7.59 -7.62 12.56
CA ARG A 302 8.40 -7.39 13.75
C ARG A 302 8.41 -5.90 14.16
N ARG A 303 8.47 -5.00 13.17
CA ARG A 303 8.42 -3.55 13.41
C ARG A 303 7.03 -3.08 13.83
N VAL A 304 5.99 -3.50 13.12
CA VAL A 304 4.60 -3.07 13.40
C VAL A 304 4.09 -3.59 14.76
N ARG A 305 4.66 -4.69 15.28
CA ARG A 305 4.38 -5.19 16.64
C ARG A 305 4.71 -4.21 17.76
N ALA A 306 5.56 -3.20 17.52
CA ALA A 306 5.86 -2.16 18.50
C ALA A 306 4.61 -1.33 18.88
N PHE A 307 3.61 -1.26 18.00
CA PHE A 307 2.35 -0.62 18.32
C PHE A 307 1.47 -1.56 19.16
N SER A 308 1.08 -1.15 20.36
CA SER A 308 0.26 -1.98 21.25
C SER A 308 -1.21 -2.03 20.83
N GLY A 309 -1.68 -1.04 20.08
CA GLY A 309 -3.10 -0.84 19.78
C GLY A 309 -3.85 -0.12 20.91
N ASP A 310 -3.15 0.39 21.91
CA ASP A 310 -3.72 1.24 22.95
C ASP A 310 -3.80 2.71 22.46
N PRO A 311 -5.00 3.32 22.37
CA PRO A 311 -5.16 4.72 21.94
C PRO A 311 -4.33 5.73 22.76
N VAL A 312 -4.09 5.44 24.05
CA VAL A 312 -3.32 6.31 24.95
C VAL A 312 -1.82 6.24 24.65
N MET A 313 -1.31 5.05 24.32
CA MET A 313 0.11 4.85 24.00
C MET A 313 0.44 5.21 22.55
N LEU A 314 -0.56 5.28 21.66
CA LEU A 314 -0.36 5.43 20.22
C LEU A 314 0.53 6.60 19.83
N GLY A 315 0.36 7.77 20.46
CA GLY A 315 1.18 8.94 20.18
C GLY A 315 2.65 8.80 20.63
N TYR A 316 2.89 8.09 21.73
CA TYR A 316 4.25 7.75 22.19
C TYR A 316 4.90 6.76 21.22
N GLU A 317 4.19 5.68 20.87
CA GLU A 317 4.68 4.63 19.96
C GLU A 317 4.95 5.20 18.56
N ALA A 318 4.08 6.07 18.07
CA ALA A 318 4.28 6.78 16.80
C ALA A 318 5.50 7.72 16.85
N ALA A 319 5.74 8.39 17.98
CA ALA A 319 6.91 9.25 18.14
C ALA A 319 8.22 8.45 18.21
N GLU A 320 8.21 7.31 18.89
CA GLU A 320 9.33 6.36 18.92
C GLU A 320 9.63 5.84 17.52
N TRP A 321 8.61 5.42 16.77
CA TRP A 321 8.73 5.04 15.36
C TRP A 321 9.33 6.18 14.53
N CYS A 322 8.81 7.39 14.66
CA CYS A 322 9.29 8.54 13.90
C CYS A 322 10.77 8.82 14.15
N LEU A 323 11.23 8.70 15.40
CA LEU A 323 12.64 8.86 15.74
C LEU A 323 13.52 7.79 15.08
N GLU A 324 13.10 6.53 15.09
CA GLU A 324 13.85 5.43 14.48
C GLU A 324 14.01 5.57 12.97
N HIS A 325 13.06 6.24 12.30
CA HIS A 325 13.00 6.38 10.85
C HIS A 325 13.38 7.79 10.36
N GLY A 326 13.92 8.64 11.23
CA GLY A 326 14.38 10.00 10.86
C GLY A 326 13.27 11.03 10.63
N LEU A 327 12.01 10.71 10.96
CA LEU A 327 10.85 11.61 10.89
C LEU A 327 10.77 12.52 12.13
N ILE A 328 11.85 13.26 12.41
CA ILE A 328 12.06 13.93 13.70
C ILE A 328 10.96 14.95 14.03
N GLN A 329 10.55 15.75 13.04
CA GLN A 329 9.48 16.75 13.22
C GLN A 329 8.13 16.10 13.55
N GLN A 330 7.80 15.01 12.84
CA GLN A 330 6.61 14.20 13.10
C GLN A 330 6.67 13.59 14.50
N GLY A 331 7.84 13.12 14.94
CA GLY A 331 8.02 12.54 16.27
C GLY A 331 7.71 13.52 17.40
N PHE A 332 8.22 14.76 17.33
CA PHE A 332 7.84 15.81 18.28
C PHE A 332 6.34 16.11 18.26
N THR A 333 5.74 16.12 17.07
CA THR A 333 4.31 16.41 16.88
C THR A 333 3.44 15.30 17.47
N PHE A 334 3.73 14.03 17.17
CA PHE A 334 3.01 12.89 17.72
C PHE A 334 3.14 12.77 19.23
N LEU A 335 4.32 13.04 19.79
CA LEU A 335 4.51 12.95 21.23
C LEU A 335 3.69 14.02 21.97
N GLN A 336 3.66 15.24 21.45
CA GLN A 336 2.87 16.32 22.04
C GLN A 336 1.36 16.10 21.88
N GLU A 337 0.90 15.84 20.65
CA GLU A 337 -0.53 15.61 20.42
C GLU A 337 -1.01 14.32 21.10
N GLY A 338 -0.16 13.30 21.15
CA GLY A 338 -0.37 12.06 21.89
C GLY A 338 -0.54 12.29 23.38
N LEU A 339 0.27 13.15 23.99
CA LEU A 339 0.14 13.51 25.41
C LEU A 339 -1.22 14.16 25.70
N PHE A 340 -1.68 15.05 24.82
CA PHE A 340 -2.99 15.70 24.99
C PHE A 340 -4.13 14.70 24.80
N THR A 341 -4.02 13.83 23.81
CA THR A 341 -4.99 12.74 23.57
C THR A 341 -5.05 11.78 24.77
N ALA A 342 -3.91 11.40 25.34
CA ALA A 342 -3.82 10.57 26.54
C ALA A 342 -4.58 11.18 27.73
N VAL A 343 -4.38 12.49 28.00
CA VAL A 343 -5.11 13.20 29.05
C VAL A 343 -6.60 13.28 28.75
N CYS A 344 -6.99 13.53 27.50
CA CYS A 344 -8.40 13.49 27.08
C CYS A 344 -9.04 12.13 27.41
N HIS A 345 -8.40 11.02 27.04
CA HIS A 345 -8.93 9.67 27.30
C HIS A 345 -9.07 9.38 28.79
N VAL A 346 -8.06 9.71 29.61
CA VAL A 346 -8.11 9.50 31.07
C VAL A 346 -9.27 10.26 31.72
N LEU A 347 -9.63 11.41 31.16
CA LEU A 347 -10.72 12.25 31.65
C LEU A 347 -12.03 12.05 30.87
N GLY A 348 -12.13 11.06 29.99
CA GLY A 348 -13.35 10.78 29.22
C GLY A 348 -13.80 11.93 28.30
N GLY A 349 -12.88 12.80 27.90
CA GLY A 349 -13.16 13.92 27.00
C GLY A 349 -13.09 13.54 25.53
N ASP A 350 -13.71 14.35 24.68
CA ASP A 350 -13.60 14.24 23.23
C ASP A 350 -12.21 14.70 22.75
N GLU A 351 -11.43 13.77 22.20
CA GLU A 351 -10.07 13.99 21.69
C GLU A 351 -10.01 14.88 20.43
N MET A 352 -11.12 15.00 19.69
CA MET A 352 -11.25 15.83 18.49
C MET A 352 -11.68 17.27 18.83
N ASN A 353 -12.04 17.54 20.07
CA ASN A 353 -12.46 18.87 20.50
C ASN A 353 -11.26 19.82 20.63
N ARG A 354 -11.10 20.72 19.65
CA ARG A 354 -10.01 21.70 19.62
C ARG A 354 -9.89 22.53 20.90
N LYS A 355 -11.01 23.02 21.45
CA LYS A 355 -10.98 23.87 22.66
C LYS A 355 -10.50 23.08 23.88
N SER A 356 -10.93 21.83 24.01
CA SER A 356 -10.44 20.90 25.03
C SER A 356 -8.91 20.75 24.95
N ARG A 357 -8.38 20.51 23.74
CA ARG A 357 -6.94 20.36 23.51
C ARG A 357 -6.14 21.63 23.86
N ASP A 358 -6.64 22.80 23.45
CA ASP A 358 -6.03 24.09 23.77
C ASP A 358 -5.98 24.32 25.29
N LEU A 359 -7.03 23.94 26.01
CA LEU A 359 -7.10 24.02 27.48
C LEU A 359 -6.17 23.02 28.17
N ILE A 360 -6.02 21.79 27.66
CA ILE A 360 -5.06 20.81 28.17
C ILE A 360 -3.63 21.33 28.01
N SER A 361 -3.29 21.83 26.82
CA SER A 361 -1.98 22.46 26.56
C SER A 361 -1.70 23.61 27.52
N PHE A 362 -2.71 24.46 27.78
CA PHE A 362 -2.59 25.54 28.75
C PHE A 362 -2.47 25.02 30.20
N ALA A 363 -3.19 23.96 30.58
CA ALA A 363 -3.11 23.33 31.89
C ALA A 363 -1.68 22.82 32.19
N PHE A 364 -1.01 22.20 31.22
CA PHE A 364 0.40 21.83 31.35
C PHE A 364 1.29 23.05 31.63
N SER A 365 1.07 24.18 30.94
CA SER A 365 1.80 25.43 31.19
C SER A 365 1.54 25.97 32.61
N VAL A 366 0.28 25.98 33.06
CA VAL A 366 -0.12 26.43 34.40
C VAL A 366 0.58 25.61 35.48
N VAL A 367 0.55 24.28 35.39
CA VAL A 367 1.14 23.39 36.40
C VAL A 367 2.67 23.46 36.40
N ASN A 368 3.31 23.48 35.23
CA ASN A 368 4.78 23.57 35.15
C ASN A 368 5.30 24.90 35.70
N GLN A 369 4.69 26.02 35.30
CA GLN A 369 5.12 27.38 35.65
C GLN A 369 4.53 27.86 36.99
N LYS A 370 3.70 27.04 37.66
CA LYS A 370 3.00 27.40 38.92
C LYS A 370 2.22 28.71 38.82
N LYS A 371 1.53 28.93 37.69
CA LYS A 371 0.80 30.18 37.44
C LYS A 371 -0.38 30.34 38.41
N PRO A 372 -0.50 31.47 39.12
CA PRO A 372 -1.66 31.73 39.95
C PRO A 372 -2.93 31.87 39.09
N GLU A 373 -4.09 31.58 39.68
CA GLU A 373 -5.39 31.61 38.99
C GLU A 373 -5.70 32.99 38.36
N ALA A 374 -5.15 34.07 38.93
CA ALA A 374 -5.28 35.44 38.41
C ALA A 374 -4.62 35.65 37.03
N GLU A 375 -3.66 34.80 36.66
CA GLU A 375 -2.94 34.88 35.38
C GLU A 375 -3.55 33.98 34.28
N TRP A 376 -4.64 33.28 34.59
CA TRP A 376 -5.28 32.38 33.64
C TRP A 376 -6.02 33.16 32.56
N ARG A 377 -5.51 33.10 31.32
CA ARG A 377 -6.06 33.82 30.16
C ARG A 377 -7.12 32.99 29.43
N VAL A 378 -8.20 32.65 30.12
CA VAL A 378 -9.34 31.88 29.58
C VAL A 378 -10.65 32.56 29.93
N SER A 379 -11.72 32.27 29.19
CA SER A 379 -13.05 32.80 29.53
C SER A 379 -13.60 32.17 30.81
N ASP A 380 -14.54 32.86 31.47
CA ASP A 380 -15.22 32.32 32.68
C ASP A 380 -15.93 30.99 32.42
N LYS A 381 -16.36 30.74 31.17
CA LYS A 381 -16.98 29.48 30.74
C LYS A 381 -15.97 28.34 30.63
N GLU A 382 -14.71 28.63 30.33
CA GLU A 382 -13.64 27.62 30.16
C GLU A 382 -12.90 27.35 31.47
N LYS A 383 -12.94 28.30 32.40
CA LYS A 383 -12.25 28.25 33.69
C LYS A 383 -12.56 26.99 34.53
N PRO A 384 -13.80 26.47 34.61
CA PRO A 384 -14.09 25.23 35.34
C PRO A 384 -13.36 24.01 34.75
N LEU A 385 -13.36 23.90 33.42
CA LEU A 385 -12.71 22.80 32.72
C LEU A 385 -11.18 22.89 32.83
N LEU A 386 -10.61 24.09 32.70
CA LEU A 386 -9.19 24.32 32.95
C LEU A 386 -8.80 23.90 34.37
N LYS A 387 -9.60 24.29 35.38
CA LYS A 387 -9.36 23.95 36.79
C LYS A 387 -9.37 22.44 37.00
N GLN A 388 -10.24 21.71 36.29
CA GLN A 388 -10.27 20.26 36.31
C GLN A 388 -8.98 19.65 35.72
N TYR A 389 -8.52 20.11 34.56
CA TYR A 389 -7.25 19.65 33.98
C TYR A 389 -6.06 19.95 34.88
N VAL A 390 -5.99 21.16 35.44
CA VAL A 390 -4.93 21.56 36.38
C VAL A 390 -4.94 20.66 37.62
N THR A 391 -6.13 20.42 38.21
CA THR A 391 -6.27 19.56 39.40
C THR A 391 -5.82 18.13 39.11
N PHE A 392 -6.18 17.59 37.94
CA PHE A 392 -5.74 16.26 37.52
C PHE A 392 -4.23 16.18 37.31
N LEU A 393 -3.63 17.17 36.65
CA LEU A 393 -2.19 17.16 36.31
C LEU A 393 -1.29 17.51 37.50
N GLN A 394 -1.79 18.20 38.52
CA GLN A 394 -0.98 18.73 39.61
C GLN A 394 -0.17 17.67 40.40
N PRO A 395 -0.72 16.48 40.74
CA PRO A 395 0.04 15.39 41.36
C PRO A 395 1.17 14.86 40.48
N TYR A 396 1.05 15.01 39.16
CA TYR A 396 1.99 14.47 38.17
C TYR A 396 3.04 15.48 37.71
N ARG A 397 3.10 16.69 38.29
CA ARG A 397 4.01 17.77 37.86
C ARG A 397 5.45 17.31 37.62
N GLU A 398 6.00 16.53 38.54
CA GLU A 398 7.38 16.04 38.45
C GLU A 398 7.56 14.96 37.35
N ARG A 399 6.48 14.37 36.85
CA ARG A 399 6.49 13.37 35.76
C ARG A 399 6.53 13.98 34.36
N PHE A 400 6.22 15.28 34.20
CA PHE A 400 6.19 15.96 32.90
C PHE A 400 7.04 17.24 32.84
N HIS A 401 8.10 17.35 33.65
CA HIS A 401 9.04 18.48 33.57
C HIS A 401 9.65 18.67 32.17
N TRP A 402 9.73 17.58 31.38
CA TRP A 402 10.21 17.55 30.00
C TRP A 402 9.28 18.24 28.98
N TYR A 403 8.01 18.46 29.33
CA TYR A 403 7.02 19.05 28.42
C TYR A 403 7.44 20.43 27.89
N GLY A 404 8.12 21.24 28.72
CA GLY A 404 8.62 22.54 28.29
C GLY A 404 9.59 22.43 27.11
N GLN A 405 10.55 21.49 27.20
CA GLN A 405 11.52 21.22 26.14
C GLN A 405 10.85 20.63 24.89
N LEU A 406 9.86 19.74 25.06
CA LEU A 406 9.07 19.20 23.96
C LEU A 406 8.41 20.33 23.14
N ALA A 407 7.70 21.24 23.81
CA ALA A 407 7.01 22.34 23.16
C ALA A 407 8.00 23.29 22.46
N GLU A 408 9.15 23.57 23.08
CA GLU A 408 10.20 24.43 22.55
C GLU A 408 10.81 23.87 21.25
N TYR A 409 11.28 22.62 21.28
CA TYR A 409 11.89 21.97 20.11
C TYR A 409 10.89 21.76 18.99
N ARG A 410 9.66 21.34 19.31
CA ARG A 410 8.56 21.19 18.34
C ARG A 410 8.27 22.51 17.63
N ASN A 411 8.22 23.62 18.37
CA ASN A 411 7.97 24.93 17.78
C ASN A 411 9.16 25.42 16.96
N SER A 412 10.40 25.22 17.42
CA SER A 412 11.61 25.58 16.67
C SER A 412 11.63 24.92 15.29
N ILE A 413 11.40 23.60 15.21
CA ILE A 413 11.42 22.88 13.93
C ILE A 413 10.24 23.26 13.03
N ASN A 414 9.04 23.45 13.60
CA ASN A 414 7.86 23.85 12.82
C ASN A 414 7.95 25.27 12.26
N HIS A 415 8.66 26.17 12.94
CA HIS A 415 8.92 27.53 12.48
C HIS A 415 10.26 27.66 11.76
N ALA A 416 10.84 26.56 11.28
CA ALA A 416 12.09 26.53 10.51
C ALA A 416 13.27 27.29 11.17
N GLY A 417 13.31 27.33 12.51
CA GLY A 417 14.35 28.00 13.27
C GLY A 417 14.24 29.53 13.37
N TYR A 418 13.23 30.18 12.77
CA TYR A 418 13.08 31.64 12.81
C TYR A 418 12.83 32.20 14.22
N ASN A 419 12.15 31.43 15.07
CA ASN A 419 11.83 31.86 16.44
C ASN A 419 12.94 31.49 17.43
N GLN A 420 13.73 30.46 17.13
CA GLN A 420 14.77 29.95 18.02
C GLN A 420 15.80 29.12 17.23
N PRO A 421 17.05 29.58 17.11
CA PRO A 421 18.08 28.88 16.35
C PRO A 421 18.61 27.69 17.14
N THR A 422 18.03 26.51 16.89
CA THR A 422 18.49 25.23 17.44
C THR A 422 19.33 24.48 16.39
N PRO A 423 20.57 24.07 16.69
CA PRO A 423 21.40 23.34 15.73
C PRO A 423 20.75 22.00 15.30
N PRO A 424 20.77 21.63 14.00
CA PRO A 424 20.13 20.40 13.49
C PRO A 424 20.51 19.12 14.25
N ARG A 425 21.78 18.99 14.66
CA ARG A 425 22.31 17.84 15.41
C ARG A 425 21.69 17.62 16.81
N ARG A 426 20.91 18.57 17.32
CA ARG A 426 20.29 18.49 18.66
C ARG A 426 18.92 17.83 18.65
N PHE A 427 18.19 17.86 17.54
CA PHE A 427 16.77 17.45 17.53
C PHE A 427 16.57 15.95 17.81
N ALA A 428 17.30 15.06 17.13
CA ALA A 428 17.13 13.62 17.34
C ALA A 428 17.55 13.14 18.75
N PRO A 429 18.72 13.55 19.31
CA PRO A 429 19.05 13.25 20.70
C PRO A 429 18.04 13.79 21.71
N GLN A 430 17.53 15.02 21.47
CA GLN A 430 16.53 15.61 22.36
C GLN A 430 15.20 14.85 22.31
N LEU A 431 14.75 14.45 21.13
CA LEU A 431 13.53 13.64 21.00
C LEU A 431 13.69 12.29 21.73
N ARG A 432 14.86 11.64 21.61
CA ARG A 432 15.17 10.41 22.36
C ARG A 432 15.08 10.63 23.87
N GLU A 433 15.73 11.68 24.38
CA GLU A 433 15.73 12.00 25.81
C GLU A 433 14.31 12.23 26.35
N ILE A 434 13.48 12.98 25.61
CA ILE A 434 12.09 13.24 25.99
C ILE A 434 11.25 11.96 25.92
N LEU A 435 11.46 11.09 24.94
CA LEU A 435 10.80 9.78 24.89
C LEU A 435 11.16 8.95 26.12
N ASP A 436 12.45 8.83 26.45
CA ASP A 436 12.91 8.07 27.61
C ASP A 436 12.31 8.59 28.92
N GLN A 437 12.23 9.92 29.08
CA GLN A 437 11.64 10.57 30.25
C GLN A 437 10.10 10.46 30.31
N SER A 438 9.42 10.47 29.16
CA SER A 438 7.96 10.48 29.07
C SER A 438 7.31 9.10 29.15
N LYS A 439 8.04 8.03 28.79
CA LYS A 439 7.50 6.65 28.71
C LYS A 439 6.72 6.22 29.94
N ALA A 440 7.30 6.41 31.13
CA ALA A 440 6.66 6.00 32.38
C ALA A 440 5.34 6.73 32.62
N PHE A 441 5.25 8.00 32.23
CA PHE A 441 4.04 8.79 32.39
C PHE A 441 2.95 8.36 31.39
N PHE A 442 3.31 8.07 30.14
CA PHE A 442 2.36 7.50 29.17
C PHE A 442 1.80 6.15 29.62
N VAL A 443 2.65 5.27 30.15
CA VAL A 443 2.22 3.97 30.72
C VAL A 443 1.26 4.17 31.89
N GLU A 444 1.54 5.13 32.78
CA GLU A 444 0.65 5.49 33.88
C GLU A 444 -0.70 6.02 33.36
N LEU A 445 -0.70 6.96 32.40
CA LEU A 445 -1.94 7.45 31.78
C LEU A 445 -2.75 6.33 31.12
N SER A 446 -2.11 5.38 30.43
CA SER A 446 -2.77 4.20 29.85
C SER A 446 -3.45 3.35 30.92
N GLN A 447 -2.80 3.15 32.07
CA GLN A 447 -3.40 2.43 33.20
C GLN A 447 -4.61 3.18 33.76
N LEU A 448 -4.50 4.50 33.97
CA LEU A 448 -5.59 5.31 34.51
C LEU A 448 -6.80 5.38 33.57
N ALA A 449 -6.58 5.32 32.25
CA ALA A 449 -7.65 5.31 31.25
C ALA A 449 -8.44 3.98 31.24
N ARG A 450 -7.83 2.89 31.72
CA ARG A 450 -8.50 1.57 31.83
C ARG A 450 -9.27 1.40 33.13
N GLU A 451 -9.05 2.27 34.12
CA GLU A 451 -9.80 2.24 35.37
C GLU A 451 -11.24 2.75 35.14
N PRO A 452 -12.27 2.08 35.68
CA PRO A 452 -13.64 2.59 35.63
C PRO A 452 -13.75 3.85 36.49
N ARG A 453 -13.59 5.02 35.85
CA ARG A 453 -13.85 6.33 36.44
C ARG A 453 -15.23 6.79 36.05
N LYS A 454 -15.92 7.51 36.93
CA LYS A 454 -17.12 8.27 36.52
C LYS A 454 -16.70 9.14 35.33
N PRO A 455 -17.46 9.18 34.22
CA PRO A 455 -17.20 10.11 33.13
C PRO A 455 -17.03 11.49 33.74
N TYR A 456 -15.83 12.05 33.60
CA TYR A 456 -15.60 13.40 34.07
C TYR A 456 -16.34 14.33 33.11
N PRO A 457 -16.98 15.39 33.62
CA PRO A 457 -17.77 16.28 32.78
C PRO A 457 -16.90 16.82 31.65
N VAL A 458 -17.33 16.57 30.42
CA VAL A 458 -16.66 17.03 29.20
C VAL A 458 -16.91 18.53 29.09
N ALA A 459 -16.14 19.28 28.28
CA ALA A 459 -16.41 20.71 28.00
C ALA A 459 -17.88 21.00 27.64
N SER A 460 -18.61 20.01 27.09
CA SER A 460 -20.04 20.07 26.83
C SER A 460 -20.92 20.15 28.09
N ASP A 461 -20.45 19.66 29.24
CA ASP A 461 -21.18 19.70 30.51
C ASP A 461 -21.04 21.05 31.22
N VAL A 462 -19.97 21.81 30.93
CA VAL A 462 -19.88 23.23 31.35
C VAL A 462 -20.73 24.13 30.44
N GLN A 463 -21.04 23.69 29.21
CA GLN A 463 -22.07 24.32 28.37
C GLN A 463 -23.50 24.00 28.83
N LYS A 464 -23.73 22.93 29.62
CA LYS A 464 -25.06 22.61 30.16
C LYS A 464 -25.47 23.48 31.35
N GLY A 465 -24.54 24.15 32.01
CA GLY A 465 -24.84 25.05 33.14
C GLY A 465 -25.51 26.39 32.77
N ALA A 466 -25.69 26.68 31.48
CA ALA A 466 -26.36 27.91 31.02
C ALA A 466 -27.39 27.67 29.89
N GLN A 467 -27.76 26.41 29.64
CA GLN A 467 -28.84 26.04 28.70
C GLN A 467 -29.66 24.86 29.25
N GLU A 468 -30.02 24.89 30.53
CA GLU A 468 -31.24 24.22 30.98
C GLU A 468 -32.44 25.13 30.69
N GLN A 469 -32.78 25.23 29.40
CA GLN A 469 -34.10 25.60 28.89
C GLN A 469 -34.14 25.44 27.35
N ASP A 470 -33.92 24.22 26.84
CA ASP A 470 -34.55 23.81 25.56
C ASP A 470 -34.72 22.27 25.44
N ASP A 471 -34.84 21.58 26.58
CA ASP A 471 -35.17 20.15 26.60
C ASP A 471 -36.69 19.97 26.49
N ALA A 472 -37.20 19.87 25.26
CA ALA A 472 -38.57 19.39 25.04
C ALA A 472 -38.83 18.75 23.67
N ALA A 473 -38.08 19.10 22.62
CA ALA A 473 -38.38 18.63 21.26
C ALA A 473 -37.70 17.28 20.93
N PRO A 474 -38.43 16.28 20.39
CA PRO A 474 -37.84 15.02 19.92
C PRO A 474 -36.96 15.25 18.68
N LYS A 475 -35.96 14.38 18.48
CA LYS A 475 -35.12 14.37 17.28
C LYS A 475 -35.66 13.37 16.25
N MET A 476 -35.31 13.55 14.98
CA MET A 476 -35.57 12.54 13.94
C MET A 476 -34.27 12.00 13.36
N PHE A 477 -34.05 10.69 13.51
CA PHE A 477 -32.94 9.97 12.92
C PHE A 477 -33.29 9.50 11.51
N LEU A 478 -32.36 9.63 10.58
CA LEU A 478 -32.61 9.43 9.15
C LEU A 478 -31.88 8.18 8.65
N LEU A 479 -32.63 7.10 8.46
CA LEU A 479 -32.18 5.84 7.88
C LEU A 479 -32.79 5.69 6.48
N PHE A 480 -32.28 6.45 5.52
CA PHE A 480 -32.70 6.39 4.10
C PHE A 480 -31.64 6.95 3.16
N SER A 481 -31.72 6.60 1.87
CA SER A 481 -30.63 6.84 0.90
C SER A 481 -30.64 8.22 0.20
N HIS A 482 -31.46 9.17 0.65
CA HIS A 482 -31.53 10.52 0.08
C HIS A 482 -31.63 11.58 1.17
N SER A 483 -31.52 12.85 0.79
CA SER A 483 -31.71 13.98 1.72
C SER A 483 -33.19 14.29 1.90
N LEU A 484 -33.57 14.80 3.08
CA LEU A 484 -34.92 15.27 3.33
C LEU A 484 -35.27 16.45 2.42
N THR A 485 -36.48 16.45 1.87
CA THR A 485 -37.06 17.64 1.22
C THR A 485 -37.50 18.65 2.27
N GLU A 486 -37.66 19.93 1.87
CA GLU A 486 -38.17 20.96 2.79
C GLU A 486 -39.59 20.63 3.30
N GLU A 487 -40.44 20.07 2.44
CA GLU A 487 -41.79 19.59 2.79
C GLU A 487 -41.76 18.51 3.88
N GLN A 488 -40.78 17.61 3.83
CA GLN A 488 -40.59 16.58 4.86
C GLN A 488 -40.11 17.20 6.18
N LYS A 489 -39.24 18.21 6.14
CA LYS A 489 -38.80 18.91 7.35
C LYS A 489 -39.95 19.66 8.02
N GLU A 490 -40.76 20.35 7.23
CA GLU A 490 -41.95 21.08 7.70
C GLU A 490 -42.96 20.14 8.34
N GLU A 491 -43.32 19.03 7.69
CA GLU A 491 -44.27 18.07 8.28
C GLU A 491 -43.69 17.45 9.56
N ALA A 492 -42.40 17.07 9.60
CA ALA A 492 -41.80 16.50 10.79
C ALA A 492 -41.82 17.49 11.98
N ALA A 493 -41.61 18.78 11.73
CA ALA A 493 -41.71 19.82 12.73
C ALA A 493 -43.15 19.99 13.25
N VAL A 494 -44.15 20.02 12.37
CA VAL A 494 -45.56 20.20 12.73
C VAL A 494 -46.14 18.96 13.42
N ARG A 495 -45.88 17.78 12.87
CA ARG A 495 -46.52 16.52 13.28
C ARG A 495 -45.87 15.87 14.49
N PHE A 496 -44.54 15.92 14.56
CA PHE A 496 -43.78 15.23 15.59
C PHE A 496 -43.06 16.20 16.54
N GLY A 497 -43.14 17.52 16.31
CA GLY A 497 -42.40 18.50 17.12
C GLY A 497 -40.89 18.43 16.90
N VAL A 498 -40.43 17.83 15.79
CA VAL A 498 -39.01 17.61 15.52
C VAL A 498 -38.35 18.90 15.05
N LYS A 499 -37.32 19.34 15.77
CA LYS A 499 -36.49 20.50 15.39
C LYS A 499 -35.08 20.12 14.95
N THR A 500 -34.70 18.86 15.14
CA THR A 500 -33.34 18.38 14.88
C THR A 500 -33.39 17.09 14.08
N PHE A 501 -32.68 17.08 12.97
CA PHE A 501 -32.54 15.93 12.09
C PHE A 501 -31.13 15.35 12.22
N CYS A 502 -31.03 14.04 12.44
CA CYS A 502 -29.80 13.32 12.67
C CYS A 502 -29.55 12.36 11.50
N PRO A 503 -28.82 12.79 10.45
CA PRO A 503 -28.41 11.90 9.38
C PRO A 503 -27.42 10.85 9.90
N LEU A 504 -27.34 9.70 9.21
CA LEU A 504 -26.28 8.74 9.45
C LEU A 504 -24.91 9.40 9.16
N PRO A 505 -23.87 9.16 9.98
CA PRO A 505 -22.49 9.45 9.62
C PRO A 505 -22.15 8.84 8.26
N GLU A 506 -21.26 9.48 7.50
CA GLU A 506 -20.95 9.11 6.11
C GLU A 506 -20.64 7.61 5.92
N GLN A 507 -19.89 7.01 6.84
CA GLN A 507 -19.59 5.57 6.83
C GLN A 507 -20.84 4.70 7.04
N LEU A 508 -21.73 5.07 7.96
CA LEU A 508 -22.96 4.33 8.22
C LEU A 508 -23.99 4.56 7.10
N GLN A 509 -23.99 5.74 6.49
CA GLN A 509 -24.77 6.05 5.31
C GLN A 509 -24.34 5.17 4.12
N MET A 510 -23.03 4.95 3.93
CA MET A 510 -22.52 4.02 2.93
C MET A 510 -22.99 2.57 3.17
N ILE A 511 -23.03 2.11 4.42
CA ILE A 511 -23.56 0.79 4.77
C ILE A 511 -25.04 0.69 4.42
N TRP A 512 -25.86 1.66 4.85
CA TRP A 512 -27.31 1.66 4.60
C TRP A 512 -27.65 1.73 3.10
N SER A 513 -26.88 2.51 2.34
CA SER A 513 -27.11 2.69 0.91
C SER A 513 -26.58 1.56 0.02
N ASN A 514 -25.67 0.72 0.51
CA ASN A 514 -25.03 -0.36 -0.27
C ASN A 514 -25.24 -1.75 0.36
N ILE A 515 -26.44 -2.00 0.89
CA ILE A 515 -26.80 -3.33 1.40
C ILE A 515 -26.73 -4.34 0.24
N PRO A 516 -26.04 -5.50 0.40
CA PRO A 516 -25.81 -6.43 -0.70
C PRO A 516 -27.08 -6.89 -1.42
N GLU A 517 -27.09 -6.79 -2.75
CA GLU A 517 -28.22 -7.22 -3.62
C GLU A 517 -28.24 -8.74 -3.86
N LYS A 518 -27.16 -9.46 -3.54
CA LYS A 518 -27.00 -10.90 -3.75
C LYS A 518 -26.44 -11.57 -2.51
N GLY A 519 -26.88 -12.81 -2.28
CA GLY A 519 -26.47 -13.62 -1.13
C GLY A 519 -27.59 -13.80 -0.11
N GLU A 520 -27.29 -14.52 0.97
CA GLU A 520 -28.21 -14.70 2.09
C GLU A 520 -28.19 -13.48 3.01
N TRP A 521 -29.32 -13.21 3.69
CA TRP A 521 -29.45 -12.12 4.65
C TRP A 521 -28.55 -12.35 5.87
N GLU A 522 -27.77 -11.35 6.24
CA GLU A 522 -26.85 -11.41 7.37
C GLU A 522 -27.10 -10.23 8.34
N PRO A 523 -27.60 -10.49 9.57
CA PRO A 523 -27.91 -9.44 10.56
C PRO A 523 -26.75 -8.51 10.92
N SER A 524 -25.50 -8.99 10.82
CA SER A 524 -24.32 -8.20 11.19
C SER A 524 -24.10 -6.96 10.31
N TRP A 525 -24.70 -6.91 9.10
CA TRP A 525 -24.62 -5.74 8.21
C TRP A 525 -25.12 -4.44 8.86
N LEU A 526 -26.08 -4.53 9.79
CA LEU A 526 -26.71 -3.36 10.42
C LEU A 526 -26.22 -3.09 11.85
N LYS A 527 -25.26 -3.88 12.35
CA LYS A 527 -24.81 -3.81 13.75
C LYS A 527 -24.24 -2.45 14.13
N MET A 528 -23.42 -1.85 13.26
CA MET A 528 -22.84 -0.53 13.52
C MET A 528 -23.92 0.58 13.56
N ILE A 529 -24.96 0.45 12.74
CA ILE A 529 -26.10 1.38 12.73
C ILE A 529 -26.91 1.23 14.03
N GLN A 530 -27.13 0.01 14.47
CA GLN A 530 -27.80 -0.29 15.74
C GLN A 530 -27.04 0.30 16.94
N GLU A 531 -25.73 0.08 17.02
CA GLU A 531 -24.87 0.62 18.09
C GLU A 531 -24.85 2.15 18.11
N TRP A 532 -24.86 2.77 16.92
CA TRP A 532 -24.96 4.22 16.79
C TRP A 532 -26.31 4.75 17.30
N ILE A 533 -27.42 4.08 16.97
CA ILE A 533 -28.75 4.47 17.47
C ILE A 533 -28.85 4.30 18.99
N LEU A 534 -28.30 3.22 19.57
CA LEU A 534 -28.31 3.02 21.03
C LEU A 534 -27.51 4.09 21.78
N SER A 535 -26.41 4.57 21.20
CA SER A 535 -25.53 5.57 21.83
C SER A 535 -26.05 7.00 21.70
N HIS A 536 -26.90 7.30 20.70
CA HIS A 536 -27.32 8.67 20.40
C HIS A 536 -28.82 8.93 20.55
N GLY A 537 -29.65 7.90 20.42
CA GLY A 537 -31.11 8.00 20.44
C GLY A 537 -31.71 7.93 21.84
N LYS A 538 -32.83 8.63 22.05
CA LYS A 538 -33.69 8.53 23.24
C LYS A 538 -35.05 7.91 22.85
N PRO A 539 -35.79 7.25 23.77
CA PRO A 539 -37.08 6.62 23.45
C PRO A 539 -38.15 7.55 22.86
N ARG A 540 -38.04 8.87 23.10
CA ARG A 540 -38.95 9.89 22.54
C ARG A 540 -38.63 10.27 21.09
N ASP A 541 -37.47 9.88 20.57
CA ASP A 541 -37.01 10.25 19.24
C ASP A 541 -37.70 9.42 18.15
N ILE A 542 -37.80 10.02 16.97
CA ILE A 542 -38.47 9.43 15.80
C ILE A 542 -37.42 8.84 14.86
N MET A 543 -37.69 7.66 14.33
CA MET A 543 -36.78 6.95 13.43
C MET A 543 -37.40 6.89 12.04
N LEU A 544 -36.93 7.71 11.10
CA LEU A 544 -37.34 7.63 9.70
C LEU A 544 -36.55 6.51 9.03
N VAL A 545 -37.21 5.41 8.65
CA VAL A 545 -36.56 4.24 8.07
C VAL A 545 -37.15 3.96 6.70
N GLN A 546 -36.36 4.03 5.63
CA GLN A 546 -36.76 3.68 4.26
C GLN A 546 -35.55 3.24 3.43
N GLY A 547 -35.66 2.15 2.69
CA GLY A 547 -34.55 1.66 1.86
C GLY A 547 -34.82 0.28 1.30
N GLU A 548 -33.79 -0.56 1.26
CA GLU A 548 -33.90 -1.97 0.93
C GLU A 548 -34.93 -2.65 1.88
N PHE A 549 -35.78 -3.52 1.34
CA PHE A 549 -36.95 -4.04 2.04
C PHE A 549 -36.58 -4.94 3.23
N GLY A 550 -35.62 -5.85 3.06
CA GLY A 550 -35.16 -6.74 4.13
C GLY A 550 -34.57 -5.98 5.30
N ALA A 551 -33.68 -5.03 5.00
CA ALA A 551 -33.08 -4.14 5.98
C ALA A 551 -34.09 -3.25 6.69
N THR A 552 -35.04 -2.70 5.94
CA THR A 552 -36.11 -1.88 6.50
C THR A 552 -36.96 -2.67 7.49
N VAL A 553 -37.41 -3.87 7.12
CA VAL A 553 -38.25 -4.72 7.99
C VAL A 553 -37.48 -5.13 9.25
N TYR A 554 -36.24 -5.61 9.08
CA TYR A 554 -35.39 -6.01 10.19
C TYR A 554 -35.13 -4.84 11.16
N MET A 555 -34.84 -3.66 10.61
CA MET A 555 -34.55 -2.49 11.42
C MET A 555 -35.78 -1.97 12.16
N VAL A 556 -36.96 -1.96 11.52
CA VAL A 556 -38.22 -1.56 12.15
C VAL A 556 -38.57 -2.47 13.33
N ASP A 557 -38.39 -3.79 13.20
CA ASP A 557 -38.63 -4.75 14.28
C ASP A 557 -37.65 -4.53 15.44
N TRP A 558 -36.36 -4.38 15.13
CA TRP A 558 -35.34 -4.11 16.13
C TRP A 558 -35.58 -2.78 16.87
N LEU A 559 -35.95 -1.70 16.17
CA LEU A 559 -36.20 -0.39 16.77
C LEU A 559 -37.35 -0.44 17.77
N ARG A 560 -38.42 -1.18 17.44
CA ARG A 560 -39.55 -1.38 18.35
C ARG A 560 -39.16 -2.14 19.59
N LYS A 561 -38.38 -3.22 19.45
CA LYS A 561 -37.85 -4.00 20.59
C LYS A 561 -37.02 -3.14 21.55
N HIS A 562 -36.40 -2.08 21.06
CA HIS A 562 -35.60 -1.14 21.84
C HIS A 562 -36.34 0.16 22.21
N GLY A 563 -37.66 0.20 22.03
CA GLY A 563 -38.52 1.30 22.51
C GLY A 563 -38.51 2.55 21.63
N PHE A 564 -38.04 2.48 20.40
CA PHE A 564 -38.07 3.59 19.44
C PHE A 564 -39.32 3.57 18.55
N ARG A 565 -39.67 4.73 17.98
CA ARG A 565 -40.82 4.90 17.08
C ARG A 565 -40.39 4.99 15.60
N PRO A 566 -40.48 3.89 14.83
CA PRO A 566 -40.18 3.92 13.41
C PRO A 566 -41.34 4.44 12.55
N VAL A 567 -41.02 5.36 11.63
CA VAL A 567 -41.93 5.97 10.65
C VAL A 567 -41.34 5.89 9.23
N TYR A 568 -42.18 6.04 8.20
CA TYR A 568 -41.78 6.13 6.79
C TYR A 568 -42.54 7.25 6.07
N ALA A 569 -41.92 7.86 5.05
CA ALA A 569 -42.58 8.85 4.20
C ALA A 569 -43.41 8.17 3.10
N THR A 570 -44.59 8.73 2.81
CA THR A 570 -45.42 8.34 1.67
C THR A 570 -45.36 9.39 0.58
N SER A 571 -45.27 8.98 -0.68
CA SER A 571 -45.22 9.89 -1.82
C SER A 571 -46.41 9.67 -2.75
N ARG A 572 -46.89 10.76 -3.37
CA ARG A 572 -47.87 10.73 -4.45
C ARG A 572 -47.08 10.72 -5.74
N ARG A 573 -47.39 9.74 -6.59
CA ARG A 573 -46.81 9.65 -7.94
C ARG A 573 -47.76 10.32 -8.93
N GLN A 574 -47.30 11.36 -9.60
CA GLN A 574 -47.96 11.96 -10.76
C GLN A 574 -47.17 11.61 -12.02
N VAL A 575 -47.86 11.23 -13.08
CA VAL A 575 -47.25 10.88 -14.36
C VAL A 575 -47.70 11.93 -15.38
N GLU A 576 -46.76 12.74 -15.84
CA GLU A 576 -46.98 13.68 -16.92
C GLU A 576 -46.48 13.08 -18.22
N VAL A 577 -47.31 13.14 -19.27
CA VAL A 577 -47.00 12.60 -20.59
C VAL A 577 -46.91 13.79 -21.54
N ASN A 578 -45.69 14.16 -21.89
CA ASN A 578 -45.40 15.27 -22.80
C ASN A 578 -45.10 14.72 -24.18
N GLN A 579 -45.92 15.07 -25.16
CA GLN A 579 -45.71 14.70 -26.55
C GLN A 579 -44.78 15.74 -27.21
N LYS A 580 -43.57 15.32 -27.56
CA LYS A 580 -42.56 16.20 -28.18
C LYS A 580 -42.88 16.41 -29.66
N SER A 581 -42.42 17.53 -30.20
CA SER A 581 -42.65 17.95 -31.59
C SER A 581 -42.05 17.01 -32.64
N ASP A 582 -41.16 16.09 -32.24
CA ASP A 582 -40.59 15.03 -33.07
C ASP A 582 -41.42 13.73 -33.08
N GLY A 583 -42.59 13.73 -32.42
CA GLY A 583 -43.46 12.58 -32.30
C GLY A 583 -43.11 11.62 -31.15
N SER A 584 -42.04 11.89 -30.39
CA SER A 584 -41.69 11.09 -29.22
C SER A 584 -42.56 11.44 -28.01
N VAL A 585 -42.82 10.45 -27.15
CA VAL A 585 -43.61 10.60 -25.92
C VAL A 585 -42.67 10.53 -24.72
N GLU A 586 -42.54 11.64 -24.00
CA GLU A 586 -41.78 11.70 -22.75
C GLU A 586 -42.71 11.53 -21.56
N THR A 587 -42.41 10.53 -20.72
CA THR A 587 -43.18 10.27 -19.49
C THR A 587 -42.36 10.71 -18.28
N THR A 588 -42.72 11.83 -17.68
CA THR A 588 -42.08 12.35 -16.46
C THR A 588 -42.83 11.84 -15.24
N ARG A 589 -42.12 11.19 -14.31
CA ARG A 589 -42.69 10.69 -13.05
C ARG A 589 -42.27 11.61 -11.91
N ILE A 590 -43.23 12.38 -11.40
CA ILE A 590 -43.03 13.30 -10.28
C ILE A 590 -43.48 12.58 -9.00
N PHE A 591 -42.61 12.54 -8.00
CA PHE A 591 -42.91 12.03 -6.66
C PHE A 591 -42.92 13.22 -5.70
N SER A 592 -44.09 13.54 -5.14
CA SER A 592 -44.22 14.57 -4.11
C SER A 592 -44.50 13.92 -2.76
N HIS A 593 -43.90 14.46 -1.70
CA HIS A 593 -44.13 13.98 -0.33
C HIS A 593 -45.60 14.22 0.06
N VAL A 594 -46.23 13.25 0.72
CA VAL A 594 -47.64 13.33 1.16
C VAL A 594 -47.72 13.44 2.66
N GLN A 595 -47.18 12.44 3.36
CA GLN A 595 -47.12 12.44 4.81
C GLN A 595 -46.17 11.37 5.35
N PHE A 596 -45.73 11.50 6.59
CA PHE A 596 -45.16 10.40 7.36
C PHE A 596 -46.25 9.45 7.88
N ARG A 597 -45.92 8.16 8.01
CA ARG A 597 -46.78 7.16 8.65
C ARG A 597 -45.97 6.33 9.62
N ASP A 598 -46.58 5.95 10.73
CA ASP A 598 -46.03 4.90 11.58
C ASP A 598 -46.01 3.58 10.79
N TYR A 599 -44.92 2.80 10.94
CA TYR A 599 -44.95 1.43 10.47
C TYR A 599 -46.11 0.67 11.14
N PRO A 600 -46.88 -0.16 10.41
CA PRO A 600 -47.98 -0.92 10.98
C PRO A 600 -47.46 -1.96 11.99
N LYS A 601 -48.16 -2.15 13.10
CA LYS A 601 -47.90 -3.24 14.04
C LYS A 601 -48.65 -4.48 13.55
N SER A 602 -47.97 -5.61 13.44
CA SER A 602 -48.62 -6.91 13.38
C SER A 602 -49.16 -7.21 14.78
N GLU A 603 -50.48 -7.36 14.90
CA GLU A 603 -51.14 -7.85 16.12
C GLU A 603 -50.79 -9.31 16.40
#